data_AF-A0A7W0L361-F1
#
_entry.id   AF-A0A7W0L361-F1
#
_cell.length_a   1.000
_cell.length_b   1.000
_cell.length_c   1.000
_cell.angle_alpha   90.00
_cell.angle_beta   90.00
_cell.angle_gamma   90.00
#
_symmetry.space_group_name_H-M   'P 1'
#
loop_
_entity.id
_entity.type
_entity.pdbx_description
1 polymer ?
#
loop_
_entity_poly.entity_id
_entity_poly.type
_entity_poly.pdbx_seq_one_letter_code
_entity_poly.pdbx_strand_id
1 'polypeptide(L)'
;MTRSTSPGRAAKRRLSIMRCVVAAAAALSIGATSLASGAAQATTTQQINASTAGTPTFVDGRAQPTFAGEEVIREDLWVEAPVDSDFDGVNDLVHVEVAR
;
A
#
# COMPACT_ATOMS: atom_id res chain seq x y z
N MET A 1 14.59 -14.84 -38.72
CA MET A 1 16.04 -14.80 -38.42
C MET A 1 16.26 -13.75 -37.32
N THR A 2 16.11 -14.08 -36.03
CA THR A 2 17.10 -14.67 -35.10
C THR A 2 18.29 -13.77 -34.73
N ARG A 3 18.23 -13.26 -33.48
CA ARG A 3 19.28 -12.95 -32.47
C ARG A 3 20.57 -12.24 -32.91
N SER A 4 21.04 -11.29 -32.09
CA SER A 4 22.26 -11.52 -31.29
C SER A 4 22.50 -10.42 -30.25
N THR A 5 22.29 -10.78 -28.99
CA THR A 5 22.90 -10.19 -27.80
C THR A 5 24.41 -10.49 -27.77
N SER A 6 25.25 -9.56 -27.32
CA SER A 6 26.61 -9.93 -26.88
C SER A 6 27.03 -9.18 -25.61
N PRO A 7 27.80 -9.84 -24.71
CA PRO A 7 27.81 -9.55 -23.28
C PRO A 7 29.15 -9.00 -22.76
N GLY A 8 29.09 -8.11 -21.77
CA GLY A 8 30.25 -7.74 -20.95
C GLY A 8 30.48 -8.75 -19.83
N ARG A 9 31.21 -9.85 -20.11
CA ARG A 9 31.81 -10.77 -19.12
C ARG A 9 32.86 -10.04 -18.28
N ALA A 10 32.71 -10.02 -16.95
CA ALA A 10 33.29 -10.98 -15.99
C ALA A 10 34.82 -10.90 -15.78
N ALA A 11 35.22 -10.55 -14.56
CA ALA A 11 36.49 -10.97 -13.96
C ALA A 11 36.27 -11.25 -12.45
N LYS A 12 36.07 -12.51 -12.06
CA LYS A 12 37.06 -13.45 -11.44
C LYS A 12 37.24 -13.19 -9.93
N ARG A 13 36.51 -13.91 -9.06
CA ARG A 13 36.86 -15.23 -8.45
C ARG A 13 38.22 -15.28 -7.75
N ARG A 14 38.20 -15.44 -6.42
CA ARG A 14 39.13 -16.29 -5.62
C ARG A 14 38.33 -16.86 -4.43
N LEU A 15 37.91 -18.13 -4.48
CA LEU A 15 38.63 -19.34 -4.00
C LEU A 15 38.55 -19.43 -2.47
N SER A 16 37.49 -20.03 -1.89
CA SER A 16 37.21 -21.47 -1.66
C SER A 16 38.01 -22.13 -0.53
N ILE A 17 37.25 -22.71 0.40
CA ILE A 17 37.51 -23.95 1.17
C ILE A 17 38.58 -23.84 2.26
N MET A 18 38.14 -23.87 3.53
CA MET A 18 38.70 -24.82 4.48
C MET A 18 37.69 -25.09 5.60
N ARG A 19 37.19 -26.33 5.66
CA ARG A 19 36.50 -26.89 6.81
C ARG A 19 37.57 -27.27 7.82
N CYS A 20 37.47 -26.81 9.06
CA CYS A 20 38.09 -27.50 10.20
C CYS A 20 37.02 -27.77 11.25
N VAL A 21 37.06 -29.03 11.64
CA VAL A 21 36.12 -29.84 12.40
C VAL A 21 36.43 -29.68 13.90
N VAL A 22 35.38 -29.46 14.70
CA VAL A 22 35.10 -30.01 16.04
C VAL A 22 36.02 -29.66 17.23
N ALA A 23 35.32 -29.41 18.35
CA ALA A 23 35.62 -29.73 19.77
C ALA A 23 35.61 -28.49 20.67
N ALA A 24 34.51 -28.18 21.36
CA ALA A 24 34.08 -28.74 22.64
C ALA A 24 34.61 -27.95 23.86
N ALA A 25 33.72 -27.19 24.51
CA ALA A 25 33.78 -26.96 25.95
C ALA A 25 32.37 -26.64 26.46
N ALA A 26 31.84 -27.57 27.25
CA ALA A 26 30.56 -27.49 27.92
C ALA A 26 30.60 -26.46 29.06
N ALA A 27 29.55 -25.67 29.20
CA ALA A 27 29.19 -25.07 30.49
C ALA A 27 27.67 -25.08 30.63
N LEU A 28 27.23 -26.02 31.46
CA LEU A 28 25.86 -26.33 31.85
C LEU A 28 25.29 -25.18 32.69
N SER A 29 24.22 -24.52 32.22
CA SER A 29 23.31 -23.78 33.10
C SER A 29 21.86 -23.95 32.64
N ILE A 30 21.19 -24.87 33.34
CA ILE A 30 19.81 -24.81 33.84
C ILE A 30 18.79 -24.15 32.89
N GLY A 31 18.12 -25.02 32.12
CA GLY A 31 16.66 -25.09 31.98
C GLY A 31 15.87 -23.80 31.78
N ALA A 32 15.44 -23.58 30.55
CA ALA A 32 14.06 -23.20 30.24
C ALA A 32 13.76 -23.56 28.77
N THR A 33 13.28 -24.77 28.55
CA THR A 33 12.61 -25.15 27.30
C THR A 33 11.27 -24.43 27.28
N SER A 34 11.22 -23.17 26.84
CA SER A 34 9.95 -22.52 26.57
C SER A 34 9.38 -23.11 25.28
N LEU A 35 8.40 -23.99 25.44
CA LEU A 35 7.58 -24.51 24.36
C LEU A 35 7.00 -23.34 23.56
N ALA A 36 7.01 -23.51 22.23
CA ALA A 36 6.34 -22.64 21.28
C ALA A 36 4.86 -22.50 21.64
N SER A 37 4.50 -21.41 22.31
CA SER A 37 3.11 -20.95 22.39
C SER A 37 2.78 -20.31 21.05
N GLY A 38 1.97 -20.99 20.25
CA GLY A 38 1.50 -20.52 18.95
C GLY A 38 0.96 -19.11 19.07
N ALA A 39 1.49 -18.20 18.26
CA ALA A 39 0.87 -16.91 18.02
C ALA A 39 -0.49 -17.19 17.35
N ALA A 40 -1.55 -17.23 18.16
CA ALA A 40 -2.90 -17.12 17.67
C ALA A 40 -2.97 -15.78 16.93
N GLN A 41 -2.91 -15.83 15.60
CA GLN A 41 -3.22 -14.69 14.76
C GLN A 41 -4.68 -14.35 15.07
N ALA A 42 -4.88 -13.28 15.82
CA ALA A 42 -6.19 -12.69 15.98
C ALA A 42 -6.61 -12.18 14.59
N THR A 43 -7.34 -13.01 13.85
CA THR A 43 -8.06 -12.58 12.67
C THR A 43 -9.14 -11.63 13.16
N THR A 44 -8.83 -10.34 13.21
CA THR A 44 -9.84 -9.29 13.37
C THR A 44 -10.71 -9.34 12.12
N THR A 45 -11.81 -10.09 12.19
CA THR A 45 -12.91 -9.97 11.24
C THR A 45 -13.47 -8.57 11.42
N GLN A 46 -13.09 -7.65 10.53
CA GLN A 46 -13.73 -6.34 10.47
C GLN A 46 -15.18 -6.56 10.04
N GLN A 47 -16.08 -6.49 11.03
CA GLN A 47 -17.52 -6.52 10.81
C GLN A 47 -17.88 -5.25 10.04
N ILE A 48 -18.08 -5.40 8.73
CA ILE A 48 -18.68 -4.37 7.88
C ILE A 48 -20.17 -4.26 8.23
N ASN A 49 -20.47 -3.47 9.25
CA ASN A 49 -21.82 -2.96 9.43
C ASN A 49 -22.12 -2.10 8.21
N ALA A 50 -23.16 -2.44 7.44
CA ALA A 50 -23.67 -1.57 6.40
C ALA A 50 -24.04 -0.23 7.05
N SER A 51 -23.18 0.77 6.85
CA SER A 51 -23.40 2.13 7.32
C SER A 51 -24.74 2.59 6.76
N THR A 52 -25.68 2.88 7.63
CA THR A 52 -26.76 3.77 7.24
C THR A 52 -26.07 5.10 6.99
N ALA A 53 -25.90 5.47 5.71
CA ALA A 53 -25.17 6.66 5.28
C ALA A 53 -25.44 7.79 6.27
N GLY A 54 -24.37 8.27 6.92
CA GLY A 54 -24.50 9.16 8.08
C GLY A 54 -25.40 10.35 7.75
N THR A 55 -26.44 10.63 8.53
CA THR A 55 -27.16 11.90 8.36
C THR A 55 -26.23 13.05 8.77
N PRO A 56 -26.10 14.14 7.99
CA PRO A 56 -25.32 15.30 8.43
C PRO A 56 -25.82 15.81 9.79
N THR A 57 -24.95 15.88 10.78
CA THR A 57 -25.29 16.42 12.10
C THR A 57 -24.40 17.60 12.47
N PHE A 58 -24.94 18.48 13.32
CA PHE A 58 -24.29 19.71 13.74
C PHE A 58 -24.35 19.84 15.26
N VAL A 59 -23.23 20.20 15.89
CA VAL A 59 -23.13 20.50 17.32
C VAL A 59 -22.49 21.88 17.44
N ASP A 60 -23.14 22.80 18.15
CA ASP A 60 -22.69 24.20 18.30
C ASP A 60 -22.40 24.90 16.95
N GLY A 61 -23.19 24.59 15.93
CA GLY A 61 -23.03 25.13 14.57
C GLY A 61 -21.89 24.51 13.74
N ARG A 62 -21.23 23.46 14.24
CA ARG A 62 -20.14 22.75 13.54
C ARG A 62 -20.61 21.40 13.02
N ALA A 63 -20.29 21.12 11.75
CA ALA A 63 -20.55 19.82 11.14
C ALA A 63 -19.74 18.72 11.84
N GLN A 64 -20.38 17.59 12.11
CA GLN A 64 -19.74 16.41 12.70
C GLN A 64 -19.25 15.45 11.62
N PRO A 65 -18.21 14.65 11.88
CA PRO A 65 -17.66 13.69 10.92
C PRO A 65 -18.52 12.42 10.83
N THR A 66 -19.81 12.56 10.51
CA THR A 66 -20.76 11.44 10.44
C THR A 66 -20.53 10.48 9.27
N PHE A 67 -19.85 10.94 8.22
CA PHE A 67 -19.47 10.15 7.04
C PHE A 67 -18.05 9.57 7.13
N ALA A 68 -17.34 9.79 8.24
CA ALA A 68 -15.97 9.31 8.37
C ALA A 68 -15.92 7.78 8.32
N GLY A 69 -15.06 7.25 7.44
CA GLY A 69 -14.91 5.81 7.22
C GLY A 69 -15.78 5.26 6.09
N GLU A 70 -16.66 6.06 5.50
CA GLU A 70 -17.31 5.72 4.23
C GLU A 70 -16.32 5.84 3.07
N GLU A 71 -16.54 5.07 2.02
CA GLU A 71 -15.73 5.15 0.80
C GLU A 71 -16.05 6.45 0.06
N VAL A 72 -15.02 7.24 -0.22
CA VAL A 72 -15.14 8.48 -1.00
C VAL A 72 -15.13 8.11 -2.48
N ILE A 73 -16.19 8.47 -3.20
CA ILE A 73 -16.27 8.26 -4.64
C ILE A 73 -15.51 9.39 -5.32
N ARG A 74 -14.57 9.05 -6.21
CA ARG A 74 -13.78 10.00 -7.00
C ARG A 74 -14.08 9.85 -8.48
N GLU A 75 -14.42 10.95 -9.12
CA GLU A 75 -14.88 11.00 -10.51
C GLU A 75 -14.12 12.10 -11.27
N ASP A 76 -13.61 11.77 -12.46
CA ASP A 76 -12.99 12.72 -13.39
C ASP A 76 -13.97 13.10 -14.49
N LEU A 77 -14.17 14.40 -14.69
CA LEU A 77 -15.17 14.97 -15.59
C LEU A 77 -14.55 16.08 -16.42
N TRP A 78 -15.13 16.33 -17.60
CA TRP A 78 -14.83 17.51 -18.42
C TRP A 78 -16.09 18.36 -18.53
N VAL A 79 -16.01 19.61 -18.11
CA VAL A 79 -17.12 20.56 -18.11
C VAL A 79 -16.85 21.63 -19.15
N GLU A 80 -17.86 21.92 -19.97
CA GLU A 80 -17.81 23.01 -20.94
C GLU A 80 -17.93 24.36 -20.23
N ALA A 81 -16.94 25.22 -20.41
CA ALA A 81 -16.93 26.59 -19.91
C ALA A 81 -17.39 27.56 -21.01
N PRO A 82 -18.16 28.62 -20.70
CA PRO A 82 -18.66 29.58 -21.70
C PRO A 82 -17.57 30.60 -22.11
N VAL A 83 -16.36 30.11 -22.38
CA VAL A 83 -15.19 30.88 -22.79
C VAL A 83 -14.44 30.07 -23.86
N ASP A 84 -13.91 30.78 -24.85
CA ASP A 84 -13.04 30.27 -25.90
C ASP A 84 -11.70 31.01 -25.73
N SER A 85 -10.78 30.41 -24.96
CA SER A 85 -9.53 31.07 -24.56
C SER A 85 -8.41 30.94 -25.59
N ASP A 86 -8.46 29.93 -26.45
CA ASP A 86 -7.50 29.69 -27.51
C ASP A 86 -7.98 30.14 -28.91
N PHE A 87 -9.20 30.69 -28.98
CA PHE A 87 -9.82 31.27 -30.17
C PHE A 87 -10.00 30.26 -31.30
N ASP A 88 -10.31 29.01 -30.97
CA ASP A 88 -10.57 27.95 -31.95
C ASP A 88 -12.04 27.90 -32.42
N GLY A 89 -12.91 28.71 -31.79
CA GLY A 89 -14.33 28.81 -32.09
C GLY A 89 -15.19 27.77 -31.36
N VAL A 90 -14.60 26.99 -30.45
CA VAL A 90 -15.26 26.02 -29.57
C VAL A 90 -15.09 26.48 -28.12
N ASN A 91 -16.07 26.17 -27.28
CA ASN A 91 -15.97 26.44 -25.85
C ASN A 91 -14.94 25.53 -25.19
N ASP A 92 -14.18 26.08 -24.25
CA ASP A 92 -13.14 25.37 -23.51
C ASP A 92 -13.72 24.22 -22.67
N LEU A 93 -13.04 23.08 -22.67
CA LEU A 93 -13.31 21.98 -21.73
C LEU A 93 -12.37 22.07 -20.53
N VAL A 94 -12.94 22.10 -19.33
CA VAL A 94 -12.20 22.15 -18.06
C VAL A 94 -12.27 20.80 -17.36
N HIS A 95 -11.09 20.26 -17.01
CA HIS A 95 -11.00 19.04 -16.22
C HIS A 95 -11.39 19.30 -14.76
N VAL A 96 -12.28 18.49 -14.21
CA VAL A 96 -12.77 18.57 -12.84
C VAL A 96 -12.69 17.20 -12.18
N GLU A 97 -12.09 17.15 -11.00
CA GLU A 97 -12.16 15.99 -10.09
C GLU A 97 -13.25 16.27 -9.04
N VAL A 98 -14.21 15.34 -8.89
CA VAL A 98 -15.26 15.41 -7.88
C VAL A 98 -15.05 14.30 -6.86
N ALA A 99 -15.06 14.68 -5.58
CA ALA A 99 -15.07 13.77 -4.43
C ALA A 99 -16.37 13.94 -3.66
N ARG A 100 -17.11 12.85 -3.45
CA ARG A 100 -18.42 12.86 -2.76
C ARG A 100 -18.63 11.66 -1.85
#